data_AF-A0A519ZGI8-F1
#
_entry.id   AF-A0A519ZGI8-F1
#
_cell.length_a   1.000
_cell.length_b   1.000
_cell.length_c   1.000
_cell.angle_alpha   90.00
_cell.angle_beta   90.00
_cell.angle_gamma   90.00
#
_symmetry.space_group_name_H-M   'P 1'
#
loop_
_entity.id
_entity.type
_entity.pdbx_description
1 polymer ?
#
loop_
_entity_poly.entity_id
_entity_poly.type
_entity_poly.pdbx_seq_one_letter_code
_entity_poly.pdbx_strand_id
1 'polypeptide(L)'
;EDHQGSVCSSVGEAYKKRKYPRHFVSKLTDADMENGETQVWPDVALSSKYITIERHKALDEQCEEISRLLQYMINNPDKFS
;
A
#
# COMPACT_ATOMS: atom_id res chain seq x y z
N GLU A 1 7.64 13.04 8.12
CA GLU A 1 8.35 11.90 7.48
C GLU A 1 7.37 11.26 6.51
N ASP A 2 7.70 11.20 5.22
CA ASP A 2 6.78 10.77 4.16
C ASP A 2 6.56 9.24 4.21
N HIS A 3 5.38 8.82 4.69
CA HIS A 3 5.02 7.39 4.78
C HIS A 3 4.83 6.75 3.39
N GLN A 4 4.57 7.56 2.35
CA GLN A 4 4.48 7.09 0.95
C GLN A 4 5.80 6.51 0.41
N GLY A 5 6.95 6.91 0.98
CA GLY A 5 8.25 6.31 0.64
C GLY A 5 8.38 4.86 1.12
N SER A 6 7.66 4.47 2.17
CA SER A 6 7.74 3.13 2.77
C SER A 6 7.00 2.07 1.92
N VAL A 7 5.80 2.39 1.40
CA VAL A 7 5.03 1.48 0.52
C VAL A 7 5.82 1.14 -0.75
N CYS A 8 6.28 2.17 -1.47
CA CYS A 8 7.05 2.00 -2.71
C CYS A 8 8.37 1.23 -2.48
N SER A 9 9.07 1.53 -1.38
CA SER A 9 10.28 0.81 -1.00
C SER A 9 10.01 -0.67 -0.72
N SER A 10 8.98 -0.96 0.09
CA SER A 10 8.60 -2.32 0.47
C SER A 10 8.17 -3.17 -0.74
N VAL A 11 7.43 -2.61 -1.70
CA VAL A 11 7.10 -3.28 -2.97
C VAL A 11 8.36 -3.53 -3.80
N GLY A 12 9.27 -2.56 -3.90
CA GLY A 12 10.54 -2.70 -4.61
C GLY A 12 11.45 -3.78 -4.01
N GLU A 13 11.51 -3.87 -2.69
CA GLU A 13 12.21 -4.94 -1.96
C GLU A 13 11.57 -6.31 -2.18
N ALA A 14 10.24 -6.39 -2.09
CA ALA A 14 9.47 -7.61 -2.34
C ALA A 14 9.81 -8.14 -3.74
N TYR A 15 9.72 -7.30 -4.77
CA TYR A 15 9.99 -7.72 -6.15
C TYR A 15 11.41 -8.26 -6.37
N LYS A 16 12.41 -7.74 -5.66
CA LYS A 16 13.79 -8.28 -5.68
C LYS A 16 13.90 -9.66 -5.00
N LYS A 17 13.02 -9.95 -4.04
CA LYS A 17 12.96 -11.21 -3.27
C LYS A 17 11.90 -12.19 -3.77
N ARG A 18 11.22 -11.93 -4.89
CA ARG A 18 10.12 -12.75 -5.45
C ARG A 18 10.44 -14.24 -5.64
N LYS A 19 11.72 -14.59 -5.85
CA LYS A 19 12.20 -15.99 -5.91
C LYS A 19 12.08 -16.75 -4.59
N TYR A 20 11.84 -16.05 -3.48
CA TYR A 20 11.67 -16.62 -2.14
C TYR A 20 10.26 -16.28 -1.64
N PRO A 21 9.24 -17.13 -1.90
CA PRO A 21 7.83 -16.80 -1.65
C PRO A 21 7.55 -16.28 -0.23
N ARG A 22 8.18 -16.86 0.80
CA ARG A 22 8.02 -16.40 2.19
C ARG A 22 8.54 -14.98 2.43
N HIS A 23 9.70 -14.63 1.87
CA HIS A 23 10.24 -13.28 2.01
C HIS A 23 9.51 -12.28 1.13
N PHE A 24 9.03 -12.72 -0.04
CA PHE A 24 8.20 -11.92 -0.92
C PHE A 24 6.89 -11.53 -0.24
N VAL A 25 6.14 -12.52 0.26
CA VAL A 25 4.88 -12.30 0.99
C VAL A 25 5.10 -11.39 2.20
N SER A 26 6.09 -11.69 3.05
CA SER A 26 6.38 -10.85 4.23
C SER A 26 6.57 -9.37 3.88
N LYS A 27 7.27 -9.07 2.79
CA LYS A 27 7.49 -7.68 2.36
C LYS A 27 6.27 -7.02 1.73
N LEU A 28 5.39 -7.80 1.10
CA LEU A 28 4.11 -7.29 0.62
C LEU A 28 3.16 -7.00 1.77
N THR A 29 3.17 -7.79 2.84
CA THR A 29 2.36 -7.50 4.04
C THR A 29 2.83 -6.23 4.74
N ASP A 30 4.15 -6.01 4.83
CA ASP A 30 4.71 -4.75 5.34
C ASP A 30 4.21 -3.57 4.49
N ALA A 31 4.20 -3.69 3.15
CA ALA A 31 3.71 -2.66 2.25
C ALA A 31 2.19 -2.39 2.41
N ASP A 32 1.38 -3.41 2.68
CA ASP A 32 -0.07 -3.28 2.86
C ASP A 32 -0.40 -2.58 4.19
N MET A 33 0.36 -2.88 5.24
CA MET A 33 0.27 -2.17 6.53
C MET A 33 0.59 -0.68 6.37
N GLU A 34 1.68 -0.34 5.67
CA GLU A 34 2.09 1.04 5.39
C GLU A 34 1.07 1.79 4.50
N ASN A 35 0.40 1.08 3.60
CA ASN A 35 -0.70 1.64 2.81
C ASN A 35 -1.90 2.01 3.69
N GLY A 36 -2.27 1.12 4.61
CA GLY A 36 -3.32 1.37 5.61
C GLY A 36 -3.01 2.57 6.51
N GLU A 37 -1.76 2.72 6.95
CA GLU A 37 -1.33 3.90 7.70
C GLU A 37 -1.43 5.18 6.84
N THR A 38 -1.08 5.10 5.55
CA THR A 38 -1.18 6.23 4.63
C THR A 38 -2.63 6.67 4.41
N GLN A 39 -3.58 5.73 4.38
CA GLN A 39 -5.02 5.96 4.19
C GLN A 39 -5.66 6.78 5.33
N VAL A 40 -5.04 6.83 6.52
CA VAL A 40 -5.54 7.62 7.67
C VAL A 40 -5.35 9.14 7.47
N TRP A 41 -4.33 9.56 6.73
CA TRP A 41 -4.03 10.99 6.56
C TRP A 41 -5.11 11.78 5.79
N PRO A 42 -5.70 11.25 4.70
CA PRO A 42 -6.89 11.83 4.10
C PRO A 42 -8.02 12.12 5.11
N ASP A 43 -8.30 11.21 6.04
CA ASP A 43 -9.38 11.42 7.04
C ASP A 43 -9.08 12.60 7.97
N VAL A 44 -7.84 12.70 8.42
CA VAL A 44 -7.37 13.84 9.24
C VAL A 44 -7.47 15.15 8.45
N ALA A 45 -7.05 15.14 7.18
CA ALA A 45 -7.12 16.31 6.32
C ALA A 45 -8.57 16.74 6.02
N LEU A 46 -9.48 15.78 5.82
CA LEU A 46 -10.90 16.04 5.58
C LEU A 46 -11.57 16.60 6.83
N SER A 47 -11.35 16.00 8.00
CA SER A 47 -11.89 16.48 9.28
C SER A 47 -11.42 17.89 9.64
N SER A 48 -10.18 18.23 9.24
CA SER A 48 -9.59 19.56 9.38
C SER A 48 -9.96 20.52 8.24
N LYS A 49 -10.79 20.09 7.29
CA LYS A 49 -11.25 20.86 6.11
C LYS A 49 -10.12 21.36 5.20
N TYR A 50 -8.97 20.68 5.20
CA TYR A 50 -7.86 20.96 4.28
C TYR A 50 -8.11 20.43 2.86
N ILE A 51 -8.96 19.42 2.73
CA ILE A 51 -9.35 18.83 1.44
C ILE A 51 -10.88 18.72 1.35
N THR A 52 -11.39 18.63 0.12
CA THR A 52 -12.81 18.35 -0.13
C THR A 52 -13.11 16.86 -0.02
N ILE A 53 -14.39 16.51 0.08
CA ILE A 53 -14.82 15.12 0.11
C ILE A 53 -14.53 14.39 -1.20
N GLU A 54 -14.56 15.09 -2.34
CA GLU A 54 -14.18 14.52 -3.64
C GLU A 54 -12.69 14.20 -3.69
N ARG A 55 -11.86 15.09 -3.13
CA ARG A 55 -10.41 14.86 -3.07
C ARG A 55 -10.07 13.73 -2.11
N HIS A 56 -10.76 13.65 -0.98
CA HIS A 56 -10.66 12.53 -0.04
C HIS A 56 -10.98 11.19 -0.72
N LYS A 57 -12.15 11.07 -1.36
CA LYS A 57 -12.55 9.85 -2.08
C LYS A 57 -11.55 9.44 -3.15
N ALA A 58 -11.04 10.38 -3.91
CA ALA A 58 -10.04 10.08 -4.94
C ALA A 58 -8.72 9.53 -4.36
N LEU A 59 -8.31 10.00 -3.17
CA LEU A 59 -7.12 9.48 -2.48
C LEU A 59 -7.39 8.11 -1.85
N ASP A 60 -8.59 7.93 -1.30
CA ASP A 60 -9.04 6.68 -0.70
C ASP A 60 -9.12 5.56 -1.76
N GLU A 61 -9.71 5.85 -2.92
CA GLU A 61 -9.76 4.92 -4.07
C GLU A 61 -8.36 4.49 -4.54
N GLN A 62 -7.38 5.39 -4.51
CA GLN A 62 -5.99 5.05 -4.85
C GLN A 62 -5.36 4.09 -3.83
N CYS A 63 -5.62 4.29 -2.54
CA CYS A 63 -5.15 3.37 -1.49
C CYS A 63 -5.80 1.99 -1.65
N GLU A 64 -7.10 1.94 -1.96
CA GLU A 64 -7.84 0.71 -2.21
C GLU A 64 -7.35 -0.05 -3.46
N GLU A 65 -6.95 0.65 -4.53
CA GLU A 65 -6.31 0.02 -5.68
C GLU A 65 -4.97 -0.63 -5.32
N ILE A 66 -4.15 0.05 -4.52
CA ILE A 66 -2.87 -0.48 -4.04
C ILE A 66 -3.10 -1.73 -3.19
N SER A 67 -4.01 -1.69 -2.21
CA SER A 67 -4.30 -2.86 -1.36
C SER A 67 -4.82 -4.04 -2.18
N ARG A 68 -5.66 -3.80 -3.20
CA ARG A 68 -6.10 -4.88 -4.11
C ARG A 68 -4.93 -5.54 -4.86
N LEU A 69 -3.96 -4.76 -5.34
CA LEU A 69 -2.76 -5.28 -6.00
C LEU A 69 -1.87 -6.07 -5.04
N LEU A 70 -1.62 -5.51 -3.85
CA LEU A 70 -0.81 -6.16 -2.81
C LEU A 70 -1.43 -7.49 -2.38
N GLN A 71 -2.73 -7.49 -2.09
CA GLN A 71 -3.47 -8.70 -1.72
C GLN A 71 -3.47 -9.74 -2.84
N TYR A 72 -3.57 -9.33 -4.10
CA TYR A 72 -3.45 -10.27 -5.22
C TYR A 72 -2.07 -10.94 -5.24
N MET A 73 -0.98 -10.18 -5.06
CA MET A 73 0.39 -10.71 -5.02
C MET A 73 0.63 -11.61 -3.80
N ILE A 74 0.12 -11.22 -2.62
CA ILE A 74 0.20 -12.01 -1.37
C ILE A 74 -0.49 -13.37 -1.54
N ASN A 75 -1.66 -13.39 -2.18
CA ASN A 75 -2.46 -14.60 -2.37
C ASN A 75 -1.98 -15.47 -3.55
N ASN A 76 -1.14 -14.92 -4.44
CA ASN A 76 -0.65 -15.61 -5.63
C ASN A 76 0.87 -15.47 -5.82
N PRO A 77 1.71 -15.74 -4.79
CA PRO A 77 3.13 -15.42 -4.86
C PRO A 77 3.86 -16.17 -5.98
N ASP A 78 3.41 -17.39 -6.29
CA ASP A 78 3.98 -18.25 -7.33
C ASP A 78 3.79 -17.70 -8.77
N LYS A 79 2.85 -16.75 -8.97
CA LYS A 79 2.69 -16.07 -10.27
C LYS A 79 3.79 -15.04 -10.55
N PHE A 80 4.56 -14.68 -9.52
CA PHE A 80 5.57 -13.62 -9.56
C PHE A 80 6.99 -14.16 -9.32
N SER A 81 7.16 -15.44 -9.04
CA SER A 81 8.45 -16.11 -8.81
C SER A 81 9.15 -16.53 -10.11
#